data_AF-A0A7U2EW21-F1
#
_entry.id   AF-A0A7U2EW21-F1
#
_cell.length_a   1.000
_cell.length_b   1.000
_cell.length_c   1.000
_cell.angle_alpha   90.00
_cell.angle_beta   90.00
_cell.angle_gamma   90.00
#
_symmetry.space_group_name_H-M   'P 1'
#
loop_
_entity.id
_entity.type
_entity.pdbx_description
1 polymer ?
#
loop_
_entity_poly.entity_id
_entity_poly.type
_entity_poly.pdbx_seq_one_letter_code
_entity_poly.pdbx_strand_id
1 'polypeptide(L)'
;MTFQTLKTTWNKRAWTYQEYHFSDLCLVFANQRAYYECRSSTRSEVMPHDFTQELTMKVSYHPPETTGTALGLLQHHLFYYEDRQLTFEHDILDAFSAVLDEIGERYDTEFCWGLPINEFLRTLLWTKHSDDYSVSQPAFLRRAPRPDGIFFPSWSWVGWLGGVIFNNIYGIRWRKKRQVDGMIVCPWDETYCIDIPSDHLETGVLVINANLANINLGLLCVDAHPETLHFDENEIIPEVTQCILLGIVDGNGRLETIRTYRWVEYTHLVMAVEQHKNGVYYRKGLIELRKAQWEAQSIATQNIRLG
;
A
#
# COMPACT_ATOMS: atom_id res chain seq x y z
N MET A 1 -1.31 24.26 -9.47
CA MET A 1 -2.42 24.25 -8.51
C MET A 1 -2.13 25.18 -7.35
N THR A 2 -2.92 26.25 -7.21
CA THR A 2 -2.83 27.25 -6.14
C THR A 2 -3.45 26.76 -4.82
N PHE A 3 -3.09 27.37 -3.68
CA PHE A 3 -3.68 27.06 -2.35
C PHE A 3 -5.21 27.12 -2.31
N GLN A 4 -5.82 27.95 -3.15
CA GLN A 4 -7.28 28.05 -3.25
C GLN A 4 -7.87 26.93 -4.10
N THR A 5 -7.20 26.51 -5.18
CA THR A 5 -7.62 25.36 -6.00
C THR A 5 -7.57 24.06 -5.21
N LEU A 6 -6.59 23.90 -4.31
CA LEU A 6 -6.48 22.75 -3.39
C LEU A 6 -7.74 22.54 -2.53
N LYS A 7 -8.43 23.63 -2.16
CA LYS A 7 -9.63 23.59 -1.31
C LYS A 7 -10.94 23.41 -2.08
N THR A 8 -10.89 23.35 -3.41
CA THR A 8 -12.11 23.24 -4.24
C THR A 8 -12.72 21.85 -4.16
N THR A 9 -14.03 21.78 -4.40
CA THR A 9 -14.74 20.50 -4.59
C THR A 9 -14.17 19.71 -5.77
N TRP A 10 -13.67 20.38 -6.80
CA TRP A 10 -13.00 19.72 -7.93
C TRP A 10 -11.73 18.98 -7.48
N ASN A 11 -10.86 19.60 -6.69
CA ASN A 11 -9.62 18.95 -6.22
C ASN A 11 -9.88 17.82 -5.21
N LYS A 12 -11.04 17.80 -4.56
CA LYS A 12 -11.45 16.69 -3.69
C LYS A 12 -11.90 15.45 -4.46
N ARG A 13 -12.12 15.52 -5.77
CA ARG A 13 -12.54 14.35 -6.55
C ARG A 13 -11.32 13.47 -6.85
N ALA A 14 -11.48 12.16 -6.72
CA ALA A 14 -10.47 11.17 -7.03
C ALA A 14 -9.96 11.26 -8.48
N TRP A 15 -10.87 11.16 -9.44
CA TRP A 15 -10.58 11.24 -10.89
C TRP A 15 -9.83 12.51 -11.34
N THR A 16 -9.99 13.62 -10.63
CA THR A 16 -9.31 14.87 -11.01
C THR A 16 -7.83 14.85 -10.67
N TYR A 17 -7.37 13.88 -9.87
CA TYR A 17 -5.95 13.68 -9.62
C TYR A 17 -5.25 13.38 -10.94
N GLN A 18 -5.69 12.35 -11.67
CA GLN A 18 -5.05 11.99 -12.92
C GLN A 18 -5.26 13.05 -14.01
N GLU A 19 -6.45 13.66 -14.09
CA GLU A 19 -6.72 14.76 -15.03
C GLU A 19 -5.74 15.91 -14.86
N TYR A 20 -5.48 16.29 -13.61
CA TYR A 20 -4.56 17.38 -13.32
C TYR A 20 -3.10 16.95 -13.52
N HIS A 21 -2.73 15.80 -12.99
CA HIS A 21 -1.34 15.39 -12.83
C HIS A 21 -0.69 14.93 -14.13
N PHE A 22 -1.45 14.24 -14.97
CA PHE A 22 -0.95 13.66 -16.23
C PHE A 22 -1.28 14.48 -17.47
N SER A 23 -2.06 15.55 -17.34
CA SER A 23 -2.28 16.47 -18.47
C SER A 23 -1.04 17.33 -18.72
N ASP A 24 -0.58 17.38 -19.97
CA ASP A 24 0.51 18.27 -20.39
C ASP A 24 0.16 19.75 -20.25
N LEU A 25 -1.14 20.05 -20.34
CA LEU A 25 -1.68 21.38 -20.44
C LEU A 25 -3.03 21.43 -19.72
N CYS A 26 -3.14 22.27 -18.69
CA CYS A 26 -4.39 22.53 -17.99
C CYS A 26 -4.76 24.00 -18.12
N LEU A 27 -6.00 24.25 -18.50
CA LEU A 27 -6.64 25.55 -18.33
C LEU A 27 -7.52 25.48 -17.08
N VAL A 28 -7.08 26.12 -16.00
CA VAL A 28 -7.76 26.10 -14.70
C VAL A 28 -8.54 27.40 -14.53
N PHE A 29 -9.84 27.28 -14.30
CA PHE A 29 -10.70 28.42 -13.96
C PHE A 29 -10.92 28.43 -12.45
N ALA A 30 -10.34 29.42 -11.76
CA ALA A 30 -10.46 29.56 -10.32
C ALA A 30 -10.54 31.04 -9.94
N ASN A 31 -11.38 31.39 -8.97
CA ASN A 31 -11.48 32.76 -8.43
C ASN A 31 -11.74 33.82 -9.50
N GLN A 32 -12.63 33.53 -10.45
CA GLN A 32 -12.96 34.42 -11.57
C GLN A 32 -11.77 34.70 -12.49
N ARG A 33 -10.74 33.84 -12.46
CA ARG A 33 -9.55 33.95 -13.31
C ARG A 33 -9.28 32.68 -14.09
N ALA A 34 -8.64 32.85 -15.24
CA ALA A 34 -8.08 31.76 -16.02
C ALA A 34 -6.56 31.64 -15.77
N TYR A 35 -6.14 30.43 -15.43
CA TYR A 35 -4.75 30.03 -15.30
C TYR A 35 -4.41 29.00 -16.37
N TYR A 36 -3.29 29.19 -17.04
CA TYR A 36 -2.72 28.24 -17.97
C TYR A 36 -1.51 27.57 -17.30
N GLU A 37 -1.63 26.29 -16.97
CA GLU A 37 -0.58 25.50 -16.32
C GLU A 37 -0.07 24.43 -17.29
N CYS A 38 1.23 24.47 -17.60
CA CYS A 38 1.95 23.41 -18.29
C CYS A 38 3.04 22.83 -17.36
N ARG A 39 3.72 21.77 -17.79
CA ARG A 39 4.78 21.12 -16.99
C ARG A 39 5.89 22.07 -16.54
N SER A 40 6.20 23.10 -17.31
CA SER A 40 7.33 24.00 -17.07
C SER A 40 6.95 25.40 -16.60
N SER A 41 5.68 25.78 -16.68
CA SER A 41 5.27 27.15 -16.32
C SER A 41 3.78 27.27 -16.06
N THR A 42 3.45 28.28 -15.25
CA THR A 42 2.10 28.76 -15.07
C THR A 42 2.00 30.20 -15.59
N ARG A 43 0.89 30.51 -16.24
CA ARG A 43 0.53 31.86 -16.72
C ARG A 43 -0.90 32.18 -16.27
N SER A 44 -1.22 33.44 -16.11
CA SER A 44 -2.57 33.92 -15.81
C SER A 44 -2.91 35.12 -16.68
N GLU A 45 -4.20 35.37 -16.88
CA GLU A 45 -4.70 36.56 -17.61
C GLU A 45 -4.21 37.89 -17.02
N VAL A 46 -3.89 37.90 -15.72
CA VAL A 46 -3.25 39.02 -15.02
C VAL A 46 -1.79 38.64 -14.77
N MET A 47 -0.85 39.49 -15.18
CA MET A 47 0.56 39.48 -14.73
C MET A 47 0.65 40.35 -13.46
N PRO A 48 0.69 39.79 -12.23
CA PRO A 48 0.93 40.62 -11.06
C PRO A 48 2.42 41.01 -11.03
N HIS A 49 2.67 42.30 -10.74
CA HIS A 49 4.00 42.78 -10.32
C HIS A 49 4.50 42.08 -9.04
N ASP A 50 3.59 41.44 -8.30
CA ASP A 50 3.85 40.70 -7.06
C ASP A 50 3.40 39.24 -7.20
N PHE A 51 4.12 38.44 -8.00
CA PHE A 51 4.00 36.97 -7.97
C PHE A 51 4.70 36.44 -6.70
N THR A 52 4.21 36.82 -5.52
CA THR A 52 4.66 36.23 -4.27
C THR A 52 4.01 34.86 -4.12
N GLN A 53 4.76 33.84 -4.56
CA GLN A 53 4.77 32.52 -3.90
C GLN A 53 3.42 31.78 -3.80
N GLU A 54 2.47 31.98 -4.72
CA GLU A 54 1.35 31.05 -4.89
C GLU A 54 1.84 29.82 -5.67
N LEU A 55 2.56 28.95 -4.93
CA LEU A 55 3.17 27.69 -5.35
C LEU A 55 2.29 26.88 -6.30
N THR A 56 2.68 26.82 -7.57
CA THR A 56 2.01 25.99 -8.57
C THR A 56 2.57 24.58 -8.52
N MET A 57 1.78 23.63 -7.99
CA MET A 57 2.19 22.22 -7.86
C MET A 57 2.63 21.53 -9.16
N LYS A 58 2.19 21.98 -10.35
CA LYS A 58 2.53 21.34 -11.64
C LYS A 58 4.01 21.49 -12.03
N VAL A 59 4.65 22.59 -11.65
CA VAL A 59 6.06 22.88 -11.97
C VAL A 59 7.02 22.06 -11.07
N SER A 60 6.51 21.42 -10.02
CA SER A 60 7.29 20.60 -9.08
C SER A 60 6.96 19.11 -9.14
N TYR A 61 6.18 18.61 -10.12
CA TYR A 61 6.12 17.17 -10.33
C TYR A 61 7.38 16.67 -11.06
N HIS A 62 8.49 16.74 -10.33
CA HIS A 62 9.54 15.76 -10.44
C HIS A 62 9.37 14.92 -9.18
N PRO A 63 8.85 13.68 -9.27
CA PRO A 63 8.98 12.78 -8.13
C PRO A 63 10.45 12.81 -7.76
N PRO A 64 10.79 13.10 -6.49
CA PRO A 64 12.17 13.34 -6.13
C PRO A 64 12.99 12.14 -6.61
N GLU A 65 14.21 12.38 -7.11
CA GLU A 65 15.11 11.31 -7.59
C GLU A 65 15.30 10.19 -6.54
N THR A 66 14.95 10.47 -5.28
CA THR A 66 14.89 9.56 -4.14
C THR A 66 13.76 8.53 -4.17
N THR A 67 12.77 8.63 -5.07
CA THR A 67 11.66 7.64 -5.15
C THR A 67 12.16 6.27 -5.58
N GLY A 68 13.17 6.20 -6.46
CA GLY A 68 14.10 5.07 -6.70
C GLY A 68 13.54 3.68 -7.05
N THR A 69 12.26 3.39 -6.76
CA THR A 69 11.56 2.12 -6.91
C THR A 69 10.07 2.37 -7.22
N ALA A 70 9.37 1.37 -7.77
CA ALA A 70 7.95 1.43 -8.09
C ALA A 70 7.11 1.70 -6.83
N LEU A 71 7.44 1.02 -5.73
CA LEU A 71 6.80 1.22 -4.43
C LEU A 71 6.99 2.64 -3.87
N GLY A 72 8.20 3.21 -4.03
CA GLY A 72 8.49 4.56 -3.58
C GLY A 72 7.65 5.61 -4.34
N LEU A 73 7.50 5.42 -5.66
CA LEU A 73 6.64 6.28 -6.47
C LEU A 73 5.15 6.08 -6.15
N LEU A 74 4.70 4.84 -5.97
CA LEU A 74 3.33 4.54 -5.55
C LEU A 74 2.97 5.24 -4.22
N GLN A 75 3.84 5.13 -3.20
CA GLN A 75 3.64 5.82 -1.93
C GLN A 75 3.47 7.33 -2.12
N HIS A 76 4.32 7.94 -2.96
CA HIS A 76 4.28 9.37 -3.21
C HIS A 76 2.92 9.79 -3.77
N HIS A 77 2.39 9.06 -4.75
CA HIS A 77 1.07 9.37 -5.29
C HIS A 77 -0.06 9.16 -4.28
N LEU A 78 -0.02 8.05 -3.53
CA LEU A 78 -1.04 7.75 -2.52
C LEU A 78 -1.12 8.82 -1.43
N PHE A 79 0.01 9.38 -1.01
CA PHE A 79 0.05 10.50 -0.06
C PHE A 79 -0.73 11.73 -0.57
N TYR A 80 -0.66 12.07 -1.86
CA TYR A 80 -1.44 13.18 -2.42
C TYR A 80 -2.86 12.81 -2.84
N TYR A 81 -3.19 11.51 -2.81
CA TYR A 81 -4.48 10.99 -3.22
C TYR A 81 -5.40 10.70 -2.04
N GLU A 82 -4.86 10.50 -0.83
CA GLU A 82 -5.60 10.00 0.34
C GLU A 82 -6.85 10.81 0.73
N ASP A 83 -6.79 12.14 0.57
CA ASP A 83 -7.90 13.04 0.91
C ASP A 83 -8.98 13.14 -0.18
N ARG A 84 -8.81 12.42 -1.28
CA ARG A 84 -9.73 12.47 -2.42
C ARG A 84 -10.87 11.50 -2.26
N GLN A 85 -12.01 11.89 -2.82
CA GLN A 85 -13.30 11.26 -2.66
C GLN A 85 -13.76 10.68 -4.00
N LEU A 86 -14.20 9.43 -3.95
CA LEU A 86 -14.87 8.77 -5.05
C LEU A 86 -16.38 8.96 -4.91
N THR A 87 -17.07 9.09 -6.03
CA THR A 87 -18.54 9.00 -6.05
C THR A 87 -18.97 7.54 -5.94
N PHE A 88 -18.25 6.65 -6.61
CA PHE A 88 -18.41 5.21 -6.53
C PHE A 88 -17.10 4.60 -6.05
N GLU A 89 -17.13 3.98 -4.87
CA GLU A 89 -15.92 3.47 -4.26
C GLU A 89 -15.20 2.43 -5.14
N HIS A 90 -15.92 1.72 -6.01
CA HIS A 90 -15.36 0.73 -6.92
C HIS A 90 -14.55 1.30 -8.09
N ASP A 91 -14.63 2.61 -8.34
CA ASP A 91 -13.85 3.28 -9.39
C ASP A 91 -12.39 3.51 -8.96
N ILE A 92 -11.96 3.03 -7.78
CA ILE A 92 -10.64 3.36 -7.21
C ILE A 92 -9.47 3.03 -8.14
N LEU A 93 -9.51 1.89 -8.83
CA LEU A 93 -8.46 1.50 -9.76
C LEU A 93 -8.51 2.34 -11.04
N ASP A 94 -9.70 2.58 -11.58
CA ASP A 94 -9.86 3.38 -12.79
C ASP A 94 -9.47 4.84 -12.57
N ALA A 95 -9.81 5.41 -11.40
CA ALA A 95 -9.46 6.76 -10.98
C ALA A 95 -7.98 6.94 -10.62
N PHE A 96 -7.23 5.84 -10.50
CA PHE A 96 -5.80 5.82 -10.22
C PHE A 96 -4.98 5.23 -11.38
N SER A 97 -5.63 4.88 -12.49
CA SER A 97 -5.05 4.13 -13.62
C SER A 97 -3.81 4.80 -14.21
N ALA A 98 -3.87 6.11 -14.49
CA ALA A 98 -2.74 6.83 -15.07
C ALA A 98 -1.48 6.82 -14.19
N VAL A 99 -1.65 6.72 -12.85
CA VAL A 99 -0.53 6.56 -11.92
C VAL A 99 0.08 5.17 -12.06
N LEU A 100 -0.76 4.14 -12.14
CA LEU A 100 -0.31 2.77 -12.34
C LEU A 100 0.42 2.64 -13.67
N ASP A 101 -0.09 3.24 -14.74
CA ASP A 101 0.55 3.27 -16.06
C ASP A 101 1.92 3.95 -16.00
N GLU A 102 2.05 5.13 -15.38
CA GLU A 102 3.34 5.82 -15.23
C GLU A 102 4.37 4.95 -14.49
N ILE A 103 3.97 4.35 -13.37
CA ILE A 103 4.86 3.52 -12.58
C ILE A 103 5.24 2.26 -13.37
N GLY A 104 4.28 1.66 -14.07
CA GLY A 104 4.47 0.45 -14.88
C GLY A 104 5.46 0.68 -16.01
N GLU A 105 5.30 1.77 -16.76
CA GLU A 105 6.24 2.18 -17.81
C GLU A 105 7.64 2.52 -17.26
N ARG A 106 7.70 3.25 -16.13
CA ARG A 106 8.99 3.72 -15.57
C ARG A 106 9.82 2.59 -14.97
N TYR A 107 9.19 1.60 -14.37
CA TYR A 107 9.87 0.54 -13.60
C TYR A 107 9.71 -0.86 -14.21
N ASP A 108 9.12 -0.96 -15.41
CA ASP A 108 8.90 -2.21 -16.13
C ASP A 108 8.19 -3.25 -15.24
N THR A 109 7.00 -2.88 -14.76
CA THR A 109 6.20 -3.73 -13.85
C THR A 109 4.73 -3.67 -14.17
N GLU A 110 4.09 -4.83 -14.01
CA GLU A 110 2.64 -4.94 -13.99
C GLU A 110 2.10 -4.73 -12.56
N PHE A 111 0.77 -4.63 -12.46
CA PHE A 111 0.05 -4.41 -11.21
C PHE A 111 -0.95 -5.51 -10.94
N CYS A 112 -0.98 -5.97 -9.69
CA CYS A 112 -2.01 -6.85 -9.16
C CYS A 112 -2.82 -6.08 -8.12
N TRP A 113 -4.06 -5.71 -8.47
CA TRP A 113 -4.96 -4.93 -7.60
C TRP A 113 -4.32 -3.67 -7.01
N GLY A 114 -3.60 -2.90 -7.83
CA GLY A 114 -2.93 -1.66 -7.40
C GLY A 114 -1.59 -1.87 -6.68
N LEU A 115 -1.08 -3.10 -6.60
CA LEU A 115 0.25 -3.41 -6.07
C LEU A 115 1.24 -3.77 -7.20
N PRO A 116 2.42 -3.14 -7.28
CA PRO A 116 3.42 -3.46 -8.29
C PRO A 116 4.01 -4.84 -8.04
N ILE A 117 4.05 -5.66 -9.08
CA ILE A 117 4.46 -7.06 -9.04
C ILE A 117 5.95 -7.21 -8.71
N ASN A 118 6.82 -6.37 -9.29
CA ASN A 118 8.27 -6.42 -9.07
C ASN A 118 8.70 -6.15 -7.61
N GLU A 119 7.81 -5.60 -6.79
CA GLU A 119 8.02 -5.33 -5.36
C GLU A 119 6.91 -5.91 -4.48
N PHE A 120 6.15 -6.90 -4.99
CA PHE A 120 4.89 -7.36 -4.42
C PHE A 120 4.98 -7.67 -2.92
N LEU A 121 5.98 -8.44 -2.50
CA LEU A 121 6.21 -8.77 -1.08
C LEU A 121 6.33 -7.54 -0.18
N ARG A 122 7.05 -6.51 -0.63
CA ARG A 122 7.20 -5.25 0.12
C ARG A 122 5.91 -4.45 0.12
N THR A 123 5.12 -4.57 -0.94
CA THR A 123 3.84 -3.86 -1.06
C THR A 123 2.77 -4.44 -0.14
N LEU A 124 2.85 -5.72 0.25
CA LEU A 124 1.96 -6.32 1.26
C LEU A 124 2.16 -5.76 2.68
N LEU A 125 3.17 -4.92 2.90
CA LEU A 125 3.54 -4.36 4.20
C LEU A 125 2.88 -2.99 4.49
N TRP A 126 1.81 -2.65 3.77
CA TRP A 126 1.08 -1.39 3.99
C TRP A 126 0.36 -1.37 5.35
N THR A 127 0.26 -0.21 5.99
CA THR A 127 -0.51 0.05 7.23
C THR A 127 -1.31 1.34 7.08
N LYS A 128 -2.16 1.66 8.08
CA LYS A 128 -2.88 2.94 8.12
C LYS A 128 -1.90 4.10 8.13
N HIS A 129 -2.16 5.09 7.29
CA HIS A 129 -1.54 6.39 7.48
C HIS A 129 -2.22 7.08 8.66
N SER A 130 -1.44 7.41 9.68
CA SER A 130 -1.96 8.02 10.91
C SER A 130 -1.10 9.20 11.33
N ASP A 131 -1.76 10.34 11.51
CA ASP A 131 -1.10 11.57 12.00
C ASP A 131 -0.90 11.59 13.52
N ASP A 132 -1.56 10.69 14.25
CA ASP A 132 -1.58 10.69 15.72
C ASP A 132 -1.24 9.30 16.29
N TYR A 133 -0.03 9.20 16.84
CA TYR A 133 0.45 8.00 17.56
C TYR A 133 -0.16 7.87 18.97
N SER A 134 -0.94 8.85 19.44
CA SER A 134 -1.37 8.94 20.85
C SER A 134 -2.82 8.51 21.11
N VAL A 135 -3.64 8.31 20.08
CA VAL A 135 -5.06 7.94 20.22
C VAL A 135 -5.31 6.56 19.65
N SER A 136 -6.18 5.79 20.32
CA SER A 136 -6.75 4.54 19.79
C SER A 136 -7.26 4.78 18.37
N GLN A 137 -6.53 4.27 17.38
CA GLN A 137 -6.85 4.58 16.00
C GLN A 137 -8.19 3.94 15.65
N PRO A 138 -9.12 4.68 15.02
CA PRO A 138 -10.31 4.03 14.49
C PRO A 138 -9.86 3.00 13.46
N ALA A 139 -10.49 1.84 13.41
CA ALA A 139 -10.22 0.84 12.38
C ALA A 139 -10.24 1.41 10.96
N PHE A 140 -9.53 0.74 10.06
CA PHE A 140 -9.87 0.84 8.66
C PHE A 140 -11.28 0.33 8.41
N LEU A 141 -11.86 0.88 7.36
CA LEU A 141 -13.13 0.41 6.82
C LEU A 141 -12.85 -0.25 5.48
N ARG A 142 -13.44 -1.44 5.29
CA ARG A 142 -13.46 -2.11 3.99
C ARG A 142 -14.23 -1.25 3.00
N ARG A 143 -13.68 -1.15 1.80
CA ARG A 143 -14.34 -0.51 0.65
C ARG A 143 -15.61 -1.27 0.30
N ALA A 144 -16.65 -0.54 -0.14
CA ALA A 144 -17.88 -1.16 -0.60
C ALA A 144 -17.60 -2.15 -1.76
N PRO A 145 -18.39 -3.23 -1.88
CA PRO A 145 -18.20 -4.18 -2.97
C PRO A 145 -18.48 -3.51 -4.33
N ARG A 146 -17.92 -4.09 -5.38
CA ARG A 146 -18.22 -3.74 -6.76
C ARG A 146 -19.69 -4.07 -7.11
N PRO A 147 -20.23 -3.59 -8.24
CA PRO A 147 -21.62 -3.85 -8.63
C PRO A 147 -22.00 -5.33 -8.78
N ASP A 148 -21.02 -6.20 -9.02
CA ASP A 148 -21.16 -7.66 -9.07
C ASP A 148 -21.24 -8.32 -7.68
N GLY A 149 -21.13 -7.53 -6.59
CA GLY A 149 -21.13 -7.99 -5.22
C GLY A 149 -19.77 -8.47 -4.70
N ILE A 150 -18.72 -8.40 -5.52
CA ILE A 150 -17.37 -8.84 -5.15
C ILE A 150 -16.64 -7.71 -4.43
N PHE A 151 -16.05 -8.02 -3.28
CA PHE A 151 -15.17 -7.08 -2.58
C PHE A 151 -13.79 -7.05 -3.23
N PHE A 152 -13.17 -5.87 -3.23
CA PHE A 152 -11.74 -5.75 -3.46
C PHE A 152 -10.94 -6.60 -2.47
N PRO A 153 -9.75 -7.10 -2.83
CA PRO A 153 -9.00 -7.97 -1.93
C PRO A 153 -8.64 -7.33 -0.58
N SER A 154 -8.56 -8.13 0.48
CA SER A 154 -8.14 -7.64 1.81
C SER A 154 -6.65 -7.38 1.94
N TRP A 155 -5.85 -8.09 1.16
CA TRP A 155 -4.40 -7.94 1.12
C TRP A 155 -3.90 -6.70 0.35
N SER A 156 -4.76 -6.03 -0.43
CA SER A 156 -4.41 -4.81 -1.17
C SER A 156 -5.01 -3.55 -0.55
N TRP A 157 -4.27 -2.44 -0.63
CA TRP A 157 -4.71 -1.12 -0.15
C TRP A 157 -6.02 -0.67 -0.82
N VAL A 158 -6.27 -1.09 -2.06
CA VAL A 158 -7.49 -0.70 -2.79
C VAL A 158 -8.75 -1.22 -2.12
N GLY A 159 -8.65 -2.26 -1.28
CA GLY A 159 -9.79 -2.79 -0.53
C GLY A 159 -10.22 -1.98 0.67
N TRP A 160 -9.55 -0.84 0.96
CA TRP A 160 -9.75 -0.09 2.18
C TRP A 160 -10.01 1.39 1.90
N LEU A 161 -10.69 2.03 2.86
CA LEU A 161 -10.93 3.48 2.88
C LEU A 161 -9.85 4.18 3.72
N GLY A 162 -9.41 5.35 3.26
CA GLY A 162 -8.39 6.18 3.92
C GLY A 162 -6.98 5.98 3.39
N GLY A 163 -6.05 6.80 3.88
CA GLY A 163 -4.65 6.78 3.49
C GLY A 163 -3.89 5.56 4.01
N VAL A 164 -2.93 5.09 3.20
CA VAL A 164 -2.03 3.99 3.55
C VAL A 164 -0.57 4.41 3.43
N ILE A 165 0.28 3.79 4.24
CA ILE A 165 1.74 3.91 4.13
C ILE A 165 2.38 2.52 4.02
N PHE A 166 3.38 2.37 3.15
CA PHE A 166 4.18 1.15 2.99
C PHE A 166 5.45 1.13 3.85
N ASN A 167 5.57 2.14 4.71
CA ASN A 167 6.85 2.80 4.96
C ASN A 167 7.11 3.06 6.44
N ASN A 168 6.26 2.55 7.33
CA ASN A 168 6.56 2.54 8.75
C ASN A 168 7.83 1.72 9.07
N ILE A 169 8.37 0.99 8.09
CA ILE A 169 9.55 0.14 8.20
C ILE A 169 10.78 0.72 7.48
N TYR A 170 10.86 2.06 7.34
CA TYR A 170 12.03 2.80 6.82
C TYR A 170 13.33 2.62 7.62
N GLY A 171 13.29 1.82 8.68
CA GLY A 171 14.46 1.25 9.29
C GLY A 171 15.21 0.22 8.44
N ILE A 172 14.61 -0.28 7.36
CA ILE A 172 15.19 -1.41 6.63
C ILE A 172 15.97 -0.89 5.43
N ARG A 173 17.28 -0.80 5.58
CA ARG A 173 18.19 -0.81 4.41
C ARG A 173 18.17 -2.21 3.82
N TRP A 174 17.30 -2.45 2.85
CA TRP A 174 17.45 -3.57 1.93
C TRP A 174 18.79 -3.38 1.22
N ARG A 175 19.84 -4.07 1.70
CA ARG A 175 21.13 -4.04 1.02
C ARG A 175 20.89 -4.60 -0.39
N LYS A 176 21.21 -3.79 -1.40
CA LYS A 176 21.11 -4.13 -2.83
C LYS A 176 21.48 -5.60 -3.06
N LYS A 177 20.63 -6.32 -3.80
CA LYS A 177 20.82 -7.71 -4.27
C LYS A 177 20.89 -8.81 -3.20
N ARG A 178 19.98 -8.82 -2.23
CA ARG A 178 19.52 -10.11 -1.69
C ARG A 178 18.08 -10.29 -2.10
N GLN A 179 17.91 -11.05 -3.17
CA GLN A 179 16.63 -11.57 -3.63
C GLN A 179 15.93 -12.15 -2.40
N VAL A 180 14.68 -11.73 -2.16
CA VAL A 180 13.85 -12.32 -1.11
C VAL A 180 13.45 -13.70 -1.63
N ASP A 181 14.38 -14.63 -1.59
CA ASP A 181 14.12 -16.00 -2.04
C ASP A 181 13.17 -16.65 -1.03
N GLY A 182 11.96 -16.99 -1.52
CA GLY A 182 11.27 -18.21 -1.10
C GLY A 182 10.39 -18.19 0.14
N MET A 183 9.52 -17.18 0.35
CA MET A 183 8.43 -17.35 1.35
C MET A 183 7.02 -16.93 0.91
N ILE A 184 6.88 -16.09 -0.12
CA ILE A 184 5.68 -16.09 -0.97
C ILE A 184 6.19 -16.36 -2.38
N VAL A 185 6.20 -17.63 -2.77
CA VAL A 185 6.42 -17.99 -4.17
C VAL A 185 5.05 -17.93 -4.82
N CYS A 186 4.70 -16.75 -5.32
CA CYS A 186 3.79 -16.63 -6.46
C CYS A 186 4.61 -17.07 -7.68
N PRO A 187 4.07 -17.77 -8.69
CA PRO A 187 4.90 -18.24 -9.79
C PRO A 187 5.41 -17.03 -10.58
N TRP A 188 6.66 -16.63 -10.32
CA TRP A 188 7.43 -15.64 -11.09
C TRP A 188 8.57 -16.35 -11.86
N ASP A 189 8.33 -17.58 -12.28
CA ASP A 189 9.21 -18.34 -13.14
C ASP A 189 8.75 -18.12 -14.59
N GLU A 190 9.68 -17.78 -15.48
CA GLU A 190 9.49 -17.62 -16.93
C GLU A 190 8.79 -18.83 -17.60
N THR A 191 8.71 -20.00 -16.95
CA THR A 191 7.94 -21.17 -17.37
C THR A 191 6.44 -21.09 -17.08
N TYR A 192 6.00 -20.27 -16.13
CA TYR A 192 4.60 -19.90 -15.94
C TYR A 192 4.35 -18.57 -16.61
N CYS A 193 4.13 -18.64 -17.93
CA CYS A 193 3.39 -17.62 -18.65
C CYS A 193 2.17 -17.23 -17.79
N ILE A 194 1.96 -15.92 -17.66
CA ILE A 194 0.77 -15.31 -17.07
C ILE A 194 -0.44 -15.74 -17.91
N ASP A 195 -0.91 -16.96 -17.67
CA ASP A 195 -2.33 -17.22 -17.66
C ASP A 195 -2.74 -16.98 -16.22
N ILE A 196 -2.81 -15.70 -15.78
CA ILE A 196 -3.74 -15.40 -14.70
C ILE A 196 -5.08 -15.80 -15.30
N PRO A 197 -5.71 -16.91 -14.86
CA PRO A 197 -7.03 -17.24 -15.33
C PRO A 197 -7.87 -16.00 -15.11
N SER A 198 -8.58 -15.54 -16.15
CA SER A 198 -9.41 -14.32 -16.12
C SER A 198 -10.20 -14.17 -14.81
N ASP A 199 -10.63 -15.31 -14.26
CA ASP A 199 -11.39 -15.44 -13.01
C ASP A 199 -10.63 -14.96 -11.75
N HIS A 200 -9.29 -15.03 -11.67
CA HIS A 200 -8.53 -14.59 -10.48
C HIS A 200 -8.36 -13.06 -10.39
N LEU A 201 -8.30 -12.38 -11.55
CA LEU A 201 -8.36 -10.91 -11.61
C LEU A 201 -9.78 -10.41 -11.30
N GLU A 202 -10.80 -11.24 -11.51
CA GLU A 202 -12.17 -10.88 -11.17
C GLU A 202 -12.47 -11.02 -9.67
N THR A 203 -11.99 -12.08 -8.99
CA THR A 203 -12.40 -12.34 -7.61
C THR A 203 -11.50 -11.73 -6.54
N GLY A 204 -10.27 -11.32 -6.87
CA GLY A 204 -9.32 -10.80 -5.89
C GLY A 204 -8.67 -11.85 -4.99
N VAL A 205 -8.83 -13.14 -5.33
CA VAL A 205 -8.29 -14.25 -4.54
C VAL A 205 -7.00 -14.75 -5.19
N LEU A 206 -5.88 -14.58 -4.49
CA LEU A 206 -4.57 -15.07 -4.88
C LEU A 206 -4.30 -16.45 -4.30
N VAL A 207 -3.70 -17.34 -5.09
CA VAL A 207 -3.14 -18.58 -4.58
C VAL A 207 -1.65 -18.38 -4.40
N ILE A 208 -1.18 -18.39 -3.16
CA ILE A 208 0.23 -18.20 -2.81
C ILE A 208 0.77 -19.41 -2.08
N ASN A 209 2.03 -19.77 -2.34
CA ASN A 209 2.74 -20.72 -1.48
C ASN A 209 3.42 -19.95 -0.36
N ALA A 210 2.99 -20.15 0.89
CA ALA A 210 3.54 -19.41 2.02
C ALA A 210 3.56 -20.23 3.31
N ASN A 211 4.36 -19.76 4.27
CA ASN A 211 4.43 -20.34 5.60
C ASN A 211 3.35 -19.74 6.49
N LEU A 212 2.43 -20.60 6.95
CA LEU A 212 1.40 -20.26 7.92
C LEU A 212 1.85 -20.71 9.31
N ALA A 213 1.75 -19.81 10.29
CA ALA A 213 2.09 -20.07 11.67
C ALA A 213 0.97 -19.67 12.63
N ASN A 214 0.78 -20.46 13.69
CA ASN A 214 -0.06 -20.07 14.82
C ASN A 214 0.80 -19.34 15.86
N ILE A 215 0.47 -18.09 16.14
CA ILE A 215 1.24 -17.21 17.03
C ILE A 215 0.37 -16.81 18.21
N ASN A 216 0.85 -17.11 19.43
CA ASN A 216 0.18 -16.65 20.64
C ASN A 216 0.58 -15.18 20.92
N LEU A 217 -0.35 -14.26 20.70
CA LEU A 217 -0.22 -12.84 20.95
C LEU A 217 -0.31 -12.47 22.43
N GLY A 218 -0.96 -13.29 23.26
CA GLY A 218 -0.99 -13.10 24.72
C GLY A 218 0.40 -13.15 25.35
N LEU A 219 1.32 -13.93 24.76
CA LEU A 219 2.73 -14.01 25.18
C LEU A 219 3.57 -12.79 24.76
N LEU A 220 3.08 -11.96 23.83
CA LEU A 220 3.77 -10.73 23.40
C LEU A 220 3.56 -9.56 24.37
N CYS A 221 2.61 -9.69 25.31
CA CYS A 221 1.94 -8.55 25.92
C CYS A 221 2.65 -7.88 27.12
N VAL A 222 3.87 -8.28 27.48
CA VAL A 222 4.56 -7.68 28.65
C VAL A 222 5.39 -6.44 28.28
N ASP A 223 5.92 -6.35 27.05
CA ASP A 223 6.79 -5.24 26.61
C ASP A 223 6.48 -4.71 25.19
N ALA A 224 5.44 -5.22 24.52
CA ALA A 224 5.08 -4.76 23.18
C ALA A 224 4.54 -3.32 23.22
N HIS A 225 5.24 -2.39 22.58
CA HIS A 225 4.74 -1.03 22.35
C HIS A 225 3.47 -1.11 21.48
N PRO A 226 2.44 -0.26 21.67
CA PRO A 226 1.24 -0.22 20.82
C PRO A 226 1.53 -0.11 19.32
N GLU A 227 2.70 0.42 18.95
CA GLU A 227 3.19 0.55 17.58
C GLU A 227 3.55 -0.80 16.91
N THR A 228 3.54 -1.91 17.64
CA THR A 228 3.97 -3.24 17.18
C THR A 228 2.84 -3.99 16.46
N LEU A 229 1.59 -3.56 16.67
CA LEU A 229 0.39 -4.21 16.18
C LEU A 229 -0.39 -3.22 15.30
N HIS A 230 -0.48 -3.52 14.01
CA HIS A 230 -1.20 -2.73 13.03
C HIS A 230 -2.40 -3.53 12.54
N PHE A 231 -3.49 -3.48 13.30
CA PHE A 231 -4.72 -4.17 12.91
C PHE A 231 -5.55 -3.33 11.95
N ASP A 232 -6.09 -3.99 10.95
CA ASP A 232 -6.86 -3.30 9.91
C ASP A 232 -8.28 -3.03 10.41
N GLU A 233 -8.93 -3.97 11.09
CA GLU A 233 -10.30 -3.86 11.62
C GLU A 233 -10.34 -3.70 13.15
N ASN A 234 -11.47 -3.26 13.70
CA ASN A 234 -11.69 -3.01 15.15
C ASN A 234 -12.01 -4.31 15.91
N GLU A 235 -11.62 -5.47 15.38
CA GLU A 235 -12.00 -6.76 15.92
C GLU A 235 -11.07 -7.19 17.06
N ILE A 236 -11.64 -7.94 18.01
CA ILE A 236 -10.86 -8.59 19.07
C ILE A 236 -10.11 -9.73 18.41
N ILE A 237 -8.79 -9.60 18.34
CA ILE A 237 -7.97 -10.65 17.77
C ILE A 237 -7.79 -11.77 18.79
N PRO A 238 -7.99 -13.03 18.39
CA PRO A 238 -7.81 -14.16 19.27
C PRO A 238 -6.39 -14.21 19.85
N GLU A 239 -6.26 -14.71 21.07
CA GLU A 239 -4.97 -14.89 21.73
C GLU A 239 -4.00 -15.70 20.85
N VAL A 240 -4.49 -16.71 20.14
CA VAL A 240 -3.73 -17.45 19.13
C VAL A 240 -4.23 -17.04 17.75
N THR A 241 -3.37 -16.37 16.99
CA THR A 241 -3.67 -15.84 15.66
C THR A 241 -2.89 -16.56 14.58
N GLN A 242 -3.57 -16.84 13.46
CA GLN A 242 -2.93 -17.37 12.27
C GLN A 242 -2.20 -16.25 11.53
N CYS A 243 -0.95 -16.48 11.20
CA CYS A 243 -0.08 -15.48 10.60
C CYS A 243 0.65 -16.06 9.39
N ILE A 244 0.61 -15.34 8.27
CA ILE A 244 1.49 -15.58 7.12
C ILE A 244 2.82 -14.89 7.41
N LEU A 245 3.90 -15.64 7.30
CA LEU A 245 5.24 -15.11 7.52
C LEU A 245 5.71 -14.34 6.27
N LEU A 246 6.01 -13.04 6.43
CA LEU A 246 6.42 -12.15 5.33
C LEU A 246 7.93 -11.85 5.29
N GLY A 247 8.70 -12.40 6.23
CA GLY A 247 10.16 -12.23 6.34
C GLY A 247 10.97 -13.25 5.54
N ILE A 248 12.31 -13.15 5.54
CA ILE A 248 13.21 -14.15 4.96
C ILE A 248 13.30 -15.33 5.93
N VAL A 249 13.49 -16.57 5.47
CA VAL A 249 13.86 -17.73 6.30
C VAL A 249 15.25 -18.20 5.87
N ASP A 250 16.16 -18.37 6.82
CA ASP A 250 17.48 -18.95 6.59
C ASP A 250 17.36 -20.38 6.05
N GLY A 251 18.43 -20.91 5.46
CA GLY A 251 18.47 -22.27 4.90
C GLY A 251 18.21 -23.40 5.91
N ASN A 252 17.97 -23.10 7.19
CA ASN A 252 17.58 -24.04 8.25
C ASN A 252 16.12 -23.87 8.71
N GLY A 253 15.30 -23.07 8.01
CA GLY A 253 13.90 -22.89 8.39
C GLY A 253 13.65 -21.81 9.46
N ARG A 254 14.64 -20.98 9.81
CA ARG A 254 14.50 -19.91 10.82
C ARG A 254 14.37 -18.56 10.16
N LEU A 255 13.39 -17.74 10.56
CA LEU A 255 13.24 -16.42 9.96
C LEU A 255 14.53 -15.57 10.12
N GLU A 256 15.11 -15.20 8.98
CA GLU A 256 16.19 -14.25 8.82
C GLU A 256 15.78 -12.86 9.28
N THR A 257 16.78 -12.20 9.84
CA THR A 257 16.66 -11.00 10.65
C THR A 257 16.58 -9.75 9.80
N ILE A 258 15.67 -8.84 10.11
CA ILE A 258 15.74 -7.49 9.58
C ILE A 258 16.12 -6.51 10.69
N ARG A 259 17.13 -5.67 10.41
CA ARG A 259 17.50 -4.53 11.29
C ARG A 259 16.59 -3.35 10.97
N THR A 260 15.93 -2.78 11.96
CA THR A 260 15.22 -1.50 11.86
C THR A 260 16.08 -0.37 12.44
N TYR A 261 15.80 0.90 12.11
CA TYR A 261 16.60 2.05 12.59
C TYR A 261 16.25 2.42 14.03
N ARG A 262 15.08 1.99 14.53
CA ARG A 262 14.61 2.35 15.87
C ARG A 262 15.20 1.46 16.96
N TRP A 263 15.51 0.19 16.68
CA TRP A 263 15.98 -0.76 17.68
C TRP A 263 17.06 -1.72 17.14
N VAL A 264 18.05 -2.04 17.96
CA VAL A 264 19.15 -3.00 17.66
C VAL A 264 18.67 -4.46 17.66
N GLU A 265 17.38 -4.68 17.88
CA GLU A 265 16.77 -6.01 18.00
C GLU A 265 16.14 -6.50 16.69
N TYR A 266 16.10 -7.81 16.60
CA TYR A 266 15.80 -8.59 15.43
C TYR A 266 14.28 -8.67 15.25
N THR A 267 13.70 -8.08 14.20
CA THR A 267 12.24 -8.16 13.95
C THR A 267 11.84 -8.99 12.75
N HIS A 268 10.75 -9.74 12.93
CA HIS A 268 10.05 -10.54 11.93
C HIS A 268 8.71 -9.88 11.62
N LEU A 269 8.38 -9.75 10.34
CA LEU A 269 7.10 -9.19 9.91
C LEU A 269 6.17 -10.33 9.53
N VAL A 270 4.96 -10.30 10.09
CA VAL A 270 3.92 -11.28 9.79
C VAL A 270 2.60 -10.59 9.48
N MET A 271 1.83 -11.20 8.60
CA MET A 271 0.46 -10.79 8.28
C MET A 271 -0.51 -11.63 9.07
N ALA A 272 -1.26 -11.02 9.98
CA ALA A 272 -2.37 -11.67 10.64
C ALA A 272 -3.46 -11.96 9.60
N VAL A 273 -3.99 -13.19 9.62
CA VAL A 273 -5.03 -13.64 8.69
C VAL A 273 -6.13 -14.41 9.42
N GLU A 274 -7.33 -14.34 8.89
CA GLU A 274 -8.47 -15.13 9.32
C GLU A 274 -8.98 -16.02 8.18
N GLN A 275 -9.15 -17.31 8.43
CA GLN A 275 -9.73 -18.23 7.46
C GLN A 275 -11.25 -18.24 7.53
N HIS A 276 -11.91 -17.93 6.41
CA HIS A 276 -13.35 -18.07 6.27
C HIS A 276 -13.77 -19.49 5.89
N LYS A 277 -15.08 -19.79 6.01
CA LYS A 277 -15.67 -21.12 5.72
C LYS A 277 -15.38 -21.67 4.33
N ASN A 278 -15.11 -20.80 3.36
CA ASN A 278 -14.77 -21.15 1.97
C ASN A 278 -13.28 -21.51 1.79
N GLY A 279 -12.50 -21.51 2.87
CA GLY A 279 -11.06 -21.78 2.86
C GLY A 279 -10.20 -20.60 2.40
N VAL A 280 -10.79 -19.42 2.17
CA VAL A 280 -10.06 -18.18 1.83
C VAL A 280 -9.64 -17.47 3.10
N TYR A 281 -8.39 -17.03 3.13
CA TYR A 281 -7.80 -16.25 4.19
C TYR A 281 -7.93 -14.77 3.87
N TYR A 282 -8.36 -13.98 4.84
CA TYR A 282 -8.43 -12.52 4.74
C TYR A 282 -7.44 -11.89 5.71
N ARG A 283 -6.74 -10.86 5.23
CA ARG A 283 -5.82 -10.06 6.02
C ARG A 283 -6.57 -9.33 7.13
N LYS A 284 -6.01 -9.38 8.34
CA LYS A 284 -6.49 -8.69 9.54
C LYS A 284 -5.52 -7.65 10.09
N GLY A 285 -4.29 -7.64 9.59
CA GLY A 285 -3.30 -6.64 9.96
C GLY A 285 -1.86 -7.12 9.78
N LEU A 286 -0.94 -6.26 10.19
CA LEU A 286 0.49 -6.54 10.26
C LEU A 286 0.95 -6.54 11.71
N ILE A 287 1.85 -7.46 12.01
CA ILE A 287 2.45 -7.60 13.32
C ILE A 287 3.97 -7.61 13.15
N GLU A 288 4.63 -6.78 13.95
CA GLU A 288 6.08 -6.75 14.07
C GLU A 288 6.50 -7.62 15.28
N LEU A 289 7.22 -8.71 15.07
CA LEU A 289 7.58 -9.65 16.15
C LEU A 289 9.08 -9.58 16.47
N ARG A 290 9.45 -9.37 17.73
CA ARG A 290 10.86 -9.42 18.15
C ARG A 290 11.30 -10.86 18.40
N LYS A 291 12.50 -11.22 17.93
CA LYS A 291 13.07 -12.58 18.01
C LYS A 291 13.06 -13.22 19.40
N ALA A 292 13.06 -12.43 20.48
CA ALA A 292 13.05 -12.94 21.86
C ALA A 292 11.64 -13.28 22.40
N GLN A 293 10.57 -12.97 21.66
CA GLN A 293 9.22 -12.89 22.22
C GLN A 293 8.19 -13.83 21.58
N TRP A 294 8.56 -14.66 20.59
CA TRP A 294 7.59 -15.54 19.96
C TRP A 294 8.16 -16.91 19.57
N GLU A 295 7.41 -17.96 19.93
CA GLU A 295 7.57 -19.31 19.40
C GLU A 295 6.31 -19.64 18.60
N ALA A 296 6.47 -19.91 17.29
CA ALA A 296 5.38 -20.45 16.50
C ALA A 296 4.97 -21.81 17.06
N GLN A 297 3.69 -21.97 17.41
CA GLN A 297 3.20 -23.27 17.89
C GLN A 297 3.26 -24.34 16.80
N SER A 298 3.18 -23.91 15.54
CA SER A 298 3.31 -24.74 14.35
C SER A 298 3.71 -23.87 13.16
N ILE A 299 4.55 -24.38 12.27
CA ILE A 299 4.85 -23.77 10.97
C ILE A 299 4.58 -24.83 9.91
N ALA A 300 3.79 -24.47 8.89
CA ALA A 300 3.57 -25.32 7.73
C ALA A 300 3.64 -24.49 6.45
N THR A 301 4.41 -24.97 5.47
CA THR A 301 4.39 -24.45 4.11
C THR A 301 3.20 -25.05 3.38
N GLN A 302 2.31 -24.22 2.85
CA GLN A 302 1.12 -24.68 2.13
C GLN A 302 0.65 -23.66 1.10
N ASN A 303 -0.22 -24.13 0.19
CA ASN A 303 -0.93 -23.23 -0.72
C ASN A 303 -2.06 -22.54 0.03
N ILE A 304 -2.01 -21.21 0.09
CA ILE A 304 -2.96 -20.34 0.76
C ILE A 304 -3.76 -19.59 -0.29
N ARG A 305 -5.09 -19.60 -0.14
CA ARG A 305 -5.99 -18.74 -0.92
C ARG A 305 -6.17 -17.43 -0.15
N LEU A 306 -5.49 -16.37 -0.56
CA LEU A 306 -5.51 -15.06 0.09
C LEU A 306 -6.46 -14.12 -0.66
N GLY A 307 -7.53 -13.65 0.00
CA GLY A 307 -8.60 -12.83 -0.58
C GLY A 307 -8.70 -11.44 0.00
#